data_AF-A0A536T674-F1
#
_entry.id   AF-A0A536T674-F1
#
_cell.length_a   1.000
_cell.length_b   1.000
_cell.length_c   1.000
_cell.angle_alpha   90.00
_cell.angle_beta   90.00
_cell.angle_gamma   90.00
#
_symmetry.space_group_name_H-M   'P 1'
#
loop_
_entity.id
_entity.type
_entity.pdbx_description
1 polymer ?
#
loop_
_entity_poly.entity_id
_entity_poly.type
_entity_poly.pdbx_seq_one_letter_code
_entity_poly.pdbx_strand_id
1 'polypeptide(L)'
;MSFLQNHDQVGNRAFGERVMAFAPERVVRCLTAILLLAPQPPLLFMGQEFAAGSPFQFFCDFEPELAAAVVRGRRAEFARFAHFASPAERQKIPDPTDVATFERSRLDWTEIDEAGHAAWLDYHRELLAIRRREVMPLLPRLPGGAAQADLFADTAFAVAWSCDNGARLTLVANLGEGTVAAPPTSGRLLHAVPGERTEKTNATLEPWSVRWYLQDAA
;
A
#
# COMPACT_ATOMS: atom_id res chain seq x y z
N MET A 1 -2.98 -13.60 0.48
CA MET A 1 -3.20 -12.36 1.25
C MET A 1 -2.19 -11.35 0.75
N SER A 2 -2.60 -10.10 0.52
CA SER A 2 -1.73 -9.04 0.00
C SER A 2 -1.70 -7.85 0.96
N PHE A 3 -0.59 -7.13 1.04
CA PHE A 3 -0.43 -5.97 1.93
C PHE A 3 0.57 -4.97 1.37
N LEU A 4 0.42 -3.70 1.75
CA LEU A 4 1.46 -2.67 1.57
C LEU A 4 2.24 -2.43 2.87
N GLN A 5 1.56 -2.59 4.01
CA GLN A 5 2.15 -2.46 5.32
C GLN A 5 1.64 -3.58 6.21
N ASN A 6 2.51 -4.05 7.10
CA ASN A 6 2.20 -4.89 8.24
C ASN A 6 3.22 -4.56 9.36
N HIS A 7 3.10 -5.22 10.50
CA HIS A 7 3.99 -4.97 11.63
C HIS A 7 5.48 -5.20 11.29
N ASP A 8 5.80 -6.16 10.43
CA ASP A 8 7.18 -6.44 10.02
C ASP A 8 7.71 -5.40 9.02
N GLN A 9 6.96 -5.06 7.98
CA GLN A 9 7.40 -4.13 6.94
C GLN A 9 7.61 -2.71 7.47
N VAL A 10 6.88 -2.35 8.54
CA VAL A 10 7.06 -1.08 9.27
C VAL A 10 8.07 -1.26 10.41
N GLY A 11 7.82 -2.19 11.32
CA GLY A 11 8.57 -2.37 12.57
C GLY A 11 9.98 -2.93 12.43
N ASN A 12 10.31 -3.62 11.34
CA ASN A 12 11.68 -4.06 11.08
C ASN A 12 12.55 -2.98 10.44
N ARG A 13 12.00 -1.78 10.21
CA ARG A 13 12.80 -0.61 9.86
C ARG A 13 13.48 -0.03 11.10
N ALA A 14 14.61 0.66 10.89
CA ALA A 14 15.39 1.21 11.99
C ALA A 14 14.59 2.18 12.87
N PHE A 15 13.74 3.02 12.26
CA PHE A 15 12.93 4.01 12.98
C PHE A 15 11.43 3.71 12.95
N GLY A 16 11.01 2.59 12.36
CA GLY A 16 9.60 2.20 12.28
C GLY A 16 8.78 3.07 11.33
N GLU A 17 9.39 3.64 10.29
CA GLU A 17 8.70 4.59 9.41
C GLU A 17 7.64 3.90 8.54
N ARG A 18 6.45 4.48 8.48
CA ARG A 18 5.38 4.04 7.58
C ARG A 18 5.67 4.47 6.14
N VAL A 19 5.01 3.83 5.17
CA VAL A 19 5.25 4.09 3.74
C VAL A 19 5.07 5.56 3.34
N MET A 20 4.14 6.26 3.98
CA MET A 20 3.86 7.68 3.74
C MET A 20 5.01 8.61 4.16
N ALA A 21 5.91 8.16 5.03
CA ALA A 21 7.06 8.96 5.48
C ALA A 21 8.21 9.00 4.45
N PHE A 22 8.23 8.09 3.48
CA PHE A 22 9.34 7.98 2.52
C PHE A 22 8.91 7.79 1.05
N ALA A 23 7.63 7.52 0.78
CA ALA A 23 7.10 7.41 -0.58
C ALA A 23 6.20 8.60 -0.90
N PRO A 24 6.27 9.16 -2.13
CA PRO A 24 5.35 10.21 -2.55
C PRO A 24 3.89 9.73 -2.49
N GLU A 25 2.98 10.59 -2.04
CA GLU A 25 1.55 10.24 -1.90
C GLU A 25 0.96 9.66 -3.19
N ARG A 26 1.30 10.21 -4.37
CA ARG A 26 0.84 9.71 -5.67
C ARG A 26 1.14 8.23 -5.89
N VAL A 27 2.30 7.77 -5.42
CA VAL A 27 2.74 6.36 -5.51
C VAL A 27 1.84 5.51 -4.62
N VAL A 28 1.69 5.95 -3.36
CA VAL A 28 0.91 5.20 -2.37
C VAL A 28 -0.57 5.15 -2.75
N ARG A 29 -1.12 6.18 -3.40
CA ARG A 29 -2.51 6.17 -3.93
C ARG A 29 -2.71 5.05 -4.94
N CYS A 30 -1.81 4.94 -5.92
CA CYS A 30 -1.86 3.92 -6.96
C CYS A 30 -1.78 2.51 -6.35
N LEU A 31 -0.79 2.29 -5.49
CA LEU A 31 -0.59 1.00 -4.84
C LEU A 31 -1.77 0.62 -3.92
N THR A 32 -2.39 1.60 -3.25
CA THR A 32 -3.57 1.39 -2.39
C THR A 32 -4.79 1.00 -3.22
N ALA A 33 -5.03 1.66 -4.36
CA ALA A 33 -6.08 1.26 -5.30
C ALA A 33 -5.87 -0.16 -5.82
N ILE A 34 -4.63 -0.52 -6.16
CA ILE A 34 -4.29 -1.89 -6.58
C ILE A 34 -4.60 -2.88 -5.46
N LEU A 35 -4.12 -2.62 -4.24
CA LEU A 35 -4.31 -3.50 -3.08
C LEU A 35 -5.79 -3.73 -2.77
N LEU A 36 -6.58 -2.65 -2.68
CA LEU A 36 -7.96 -2.74 -2.18
C LEU A 36 -8.96 -3.22 -3.23
N LEU A 37 -8.68 -3.06 -4.53
CA LEU A 37 -9.58 -3.48 -5.60
C LEU A 37 -9.20 -4.82 -6.25
N ALA A 38 -7.99 -5.35 -6.00
CA ALA A 38 -7.62 -6.67 -6.48
C ALA A 38 -8.40 -7.80 -5.78
N PRO A 39 -8.67 -8.94 -6.44
CA PRO A 39 -9.48 -10.01 -5.86
C PRO A 39 -8.91 -10.63 -4.57
N GLN A 40 -7.58 -10.62 -4.40
CA GLN A 40 -6.92 -11.18 -3.22
C GLN A 40 -7.42 -10.49 -1.94
N PRO A 41 -7.52 -11.20 -0.80
CA PRO A 41 -7.84 -10.56 0.49
C PRO A 41 -6.75 -9.54 0.88
N PRO A 42 -7.10 -8.25 1.04
CA PRO A 42 -6.15 -7.23 1.46
C PRO A 42 -5.98 -7.24 2.98
N LEU A 43 -4.79 -6.90 3.44
CA LEU A 43 -4.50 -6.56 4.83
C LEU A 43 -4.07 -5.09 4.89
N LEU A 44 -4.65 -4.36 5.85
CA LEU A 44 -4.23 -3.01 6.24
C LEU A 44 -3.58 -3.09 7.61
N PHE A 45 -2.50 -2.33 7.80
CA PHE A 45 -1.91 -2.14 9.12
C PHE A 45 -2.56 -0.94 9.80
N MET A 46 -2.86 -1.02 11.11
CA MET A 46 -3.58 0.02 11.85
C MET A 46 -2.97 1.42 11.62
N GLY A 47 -3.81 2.38 11.26
CA GLY A 47 -3.40 3.75 10.94
C GLY A 47 -2.99 3.98 9.49
N GLN A 48 -2.87 2.93 8.66
CA GLN A 48 -2.61 3.09 7.23
C GLN A 48 -3.73 3.87 6.52
N GLU A 49 -4.97 3.64 6.94
CA GLU A 49 -6.18 4.18 6.32
C GLU A 49 -6.33 5.69 6.47
N PHE A 50 -5.71 6.31 7.47
CA PHE A 50 -5.64 7.76 7.61
C PHE A 50 -4.21 8.30 7.51
N ALA A 51 -3.25 7.49 7.03
CA ALA A 51 -1.85 7.89 6.86
C ALA A 51 -1.19 8.37 8.18
N ALA A 52 -1.40 7.63 9.26
CA ALA A 52 -0.90 7.96 10.60
C ALA A 52 0.57 8.43 10.60
N GLY A 53 0.83 9.53 11.29
CA GLY A 53 2.18 10.10 11.44
C GLY A 53 3.05 9.31 12.41
N SER A 54 2.42 8.69 13.42
CA SER A 54 3.10 7.81 14.39
C SER A 54 3.86 6.65 13.70
N PRO A 55 5.15 6.41 14.03
CA PRO A 55 5.86 5.22 13.57
C PRO A 55 5.26 3.95 14.21
N PHE A 56 5.74 2.79 13.80
CA PHE A 56 5.56 1.57 14.57
C PHE A 56 6.93 0.94 14.81
N GLN A 57 7.49 1.17 16.01
CA GLN A 57 8.84 0.77 16.37
C GLN A 57 8.81 -0.62 17.03
N PHE A 58 9.95 -1.33 17.00
CA PHE A 58 10.11 -2.52 17.81
C PHE A 58 10.30 -2.10 19.27
N PHE A 59 9.42 -2.57 20.16
CA PHE A 59 9.48 -2.35 21.61
C PHE A 59 9.26 -3.67 22.37
N CYS A 60 9.83 -3.76 23.56
CA CYS A 60 9.72 -4.92 24.44
C CYS A 60 9.89 -4.53 25.91
N ASP A 61 9.38 -5.38 26.81
CA ASP A 61 9.54 -5.25 28.25
C ASP A 61 10.09 -6.57 28.79
N PHE A 62 11.43 -6.67 28.79
CA PHE A 62 12.16 -7.86 29.23
C PHE A 62 13.01 -7.54 30.46
N GLU A 63 13.36 -8.60 31.18
CA GLU A 63 14.24 -8.59 32.33
C GLU A 63 15.66 -8.14 31.92
N PRO A 64 16.42 -7.50 32.84
CA PRO A 64 17.60 -6.71 32.49
C PRO A 64 18.66 -7.40 31.62
N GLU A 65 18.92 -8.69 31.84
CA GLU A 65 19.92 -9.45 31.06
C GLU A 65 19.47 -9.65 29.61
N LEU A 66 18.20 -10.02 29.41
CA LEU A 66 17.61 -10.23 28.10
C LEU A 66 17.40 -8.89 27.38
N ALA A 67 16.93 -7.86 28.09
CA ALA A 67 16.82 -6.49 27.59
C ALA A 67 18.13 -6.00 26.95
N ALA A 68 19.24 -6.10 27.68
CA ALA A 68 20.54 -5.65 27.17
C ALA A 68 20.99 -6.43 25.94
N ALA A 69 20.70 -7.74 25.87
CA ALA A 69 20.99 -8.57 24.70
C ALA A 69 20.16 -8.15 23.48
N VAL A 70 18.87 -7.87 23.68
CA VAL A 70 17.93 -7.42 22.62
C VAL A 70 18.35 -6.06 22.05
N VAL A 71 18.70 -5.08 22.90
CA VAL A 71 19.18 -3.76 22.45
C VAL A 71 20.44 -3.90 21.59
N ARG A 72 21.41 -4.73 22.03
CA ARG A 72 22.64 -4.98 21.25
C ARG A 72 22.34 -5.68 19.94
N GLY A 73 21.50 -6.72 19.97
CA GLY A 73 21.10 -7.47 18.77
C GLY A 73 20.43 -6.58 17.74
N ARG A 74 19.47 -5.75 18.17
CA ARG A 74 18.77 -4.81 17.30
C ARG A 74 19.72 -3.81 16.65
N ARG A 75 20.61 -3.18 17.41
CA ARG A 75 21.60 -2.22 16.85
C ARG A 75 22.59 -2.91 15.90
N ALA A 76 23.00 -4.13 16.19
CA ALA A 76 23.91 -4.90 15.34
C ALA A 76 23.27 -5.28 13.99
N GLU A 77 21.97 -5.60 13.97
CA GLU A 77 21.21 -5.92 12.76
C GLU A 77 21.33 -4.82 11.69
N PHE A 78 21.38 -3.56 12.12
CA PHE A 78 21.49 -2.41 11.21
C PHE A 78 22.93 -2.00 10.86
N ALA A 79 23.94 -2.57 11.52
CA ALA A 79 25.34 -2.18 11.29
C ALA A 79 25.83 -2.42 9.84
N ARG A 80 25.16 -3.32 9.11
CA ARG A 80 25.44 -3.62 7.69
C ARG A 80 24.96 -2.54 6.71
N PHE A 81 24.10 -1.61 7.13
CA PHE A 81 23.60 -0.55 6.27
C PHE A 81 24.49 0.68 6.37
N ALA A 82 24.87 1.25 5.22
CA ALA A 82 25.82 2.36 5.14
C ALA A 82 25.41 3.58 6.00
N HIS A 83 24.10 3.87 6.09
CA HIS A 83 23.56 4.94 6.92
C HIS A 83 23.80 4.74 8.43
N PHE A 84 23.97 3.49 8.88
CA PHE A 84 24.22 3.11 10.27
C PHE A 84 25.64 2.55 10.48
N ALA A 85 26.58 2.90 9.61
CA ALA A 85 27.96 2.41 9.68
C ALA A 85 28.70 2.94 10.93
N SER A 86 28.38 4.15 11.39
CA SER A 86 29.00 4.72 12.59
C SER A 86 28.29 4.25 13.87
N PRO A 87 29.02 4.05 14.99
CA PRO A 87 28.40 3.78 16.29
C PRO A 87 27.42 4.86 16.73
N ALA A 88 27.68 6.14 16.41
CA ALA A 88 26.82 7.26 16.76
C ALA A 88 25.46 7.20 16.03
N GLU A 89 25.44 6.81 14.75
CA GLU A 89 24.19 6.64 14.01
C GLU A 89 23.38 5.44 14.55
N ARG A 90 24.04 4.35 14.97
CA ARG A 90 23.36 3.21 15.61
C ARG A 90 22.76 3.55 16.98
N GLN A 91 23.34 4.52 17.70
CA GLN A 91 22.77 4.98 18.97
C GLN A 91 21.45 5.73 18.79
N LYS A 92 21.19 6.28 17.59
CA LYS A 92 19.90 6.92 17.27
C LYS A 92 18.76 5.92 17.07
N ILE A 93 19.07 4.65 16.79
CA ILE A 93 18.05 3.60 16.69
C ILE A 93 17.32 3.51 18.04
N PRO A 94 15.97 3.64 18.06
CA PRO A 94 15.17 3.60 19.27
C PRO A 94 15.52 2.40 20.14
N ASP A 95 15.71 2.65 21.43
CA ASP A 95 15.90 1.57 22.40
C ASP A 95 14.56 0.84 22.58
N PRO A 96 14.46 -0.47 22.24
CA PRO A 96 13.20 -1.19 22.36
C PRO A 96 12.69 -1.31 23.80
N THR A 97 13.54 -1.10 24.79
CA THR A 97 13.21 -1.21 26.23
C THR A 97 12.82 0.14 26.86
N ASP A 98 13.00 1.23 26.13
CA ASP A 98 12.54 2.56 26.56
C ASP A 98 11.02 2.66 26.34
N VAL A 99 10.28 3.01 27.40
CA VAL A 99 8.83 3.23 27.34
C VAL A 99 8.45 4.25 26.26
N ALA A 100 9.31 5.23 25.98
CA ALA A 100 9.08 6.22 24.93
C ALA A 100 9.00 5.58 23.53
N THR A 101 9.62 4.42 23.29
CA THR A 101 9.54 3.67 22.02
C THR A 101 8.16 3.04 21.84
N PHE A 102 7.57 2.53 22.92
CA PHE A 102 6.17 2.11 22.92
C PHE A 102 5.23 3.30 22.73
N GLU A 103 5.40 4.38 23.51
CA GLU A 103 4.52 5.55 23.47
C GLU A 103 4.51 6.22 22.08
N ARG A 104 5.66 6.36 21.42
CA ARG A 104 5.74 6.87 20.03
C ARG A 104 5.06 5.95 19.01
N SER A 105 4.86 4.68 19.33
CA SER A 105 4.21 3.70 18.44
C SER A 105 2.69 3.66 18.60
N ARG A 106 2.12 4.46 19.52
CA ARG A 106 0.68 4.59 19.70
C ARG A 106 0.12 5.51 18.61
N LEU A 107 -1.01 5.11 18.04
CA LEU A 107 -1.75 5.95 17.11
C LEU A 107 -2.25 7.21 17.84
N ASP A 108 -1.98 8.36 17.26
CA ASP A 108 -2.64 9.61 17.62
C ASP A 108 -3.97 9.69 16.85
N TRP A 109 -5.07 9.47 17.56
CA TRP A 109 -6.40 9.49 16.95
C TRP A 109 -6.89 10.90 16.63
N THR A 110 -6.23 11.94 17.13
CA THR A 110 -6.58 13.33 16.80
C THR A 110 -6.19 13.71 15.38
N GLU A 111 -5.21 13.01 14.79
CA GLU A 111 -4.77 13.21 13.40
C GLU A 111 -5.90 12.94 12.38
N ILE A 112 -6.86 12.05 12.69
CA ILE A 112 -7.91 11.63 11.74
C ILE A 112 -8.72 12.79 11.17
N ASP A 113 -8.94 13.84 11.96
CA ASP A 113 -9.77 14.99 11.59
C ASP A 113 -8.97 16.08 10.84
N GLU A 114 -7.65 15.95 10.76
CA GLU A 114 -6.81 16.87 10.00
C GLU A 114 -7.00 16.65 8.49
N ALA A 115 -6.99 17.73 7.71
CA ALA A 115 -7.42 17.71 6.31
C ALA A 115 -6.74 16.64 5.43
N GLY A 116 -5.42 16.43 5.59
CA GLY A 116 -4.68 15.43 4.82
C GLY A 116 -5.02 13.99 5.20
N HIS A 117 -5.09 13.72 6.50
CA HIS A 117 -5.45 12.42 7.07
C HIS A 117 -6.92 12.06 6.77
N ALA A 118 -7.84 13.03 6.90
CA ALA A 118 -9.24 12.89 6.56
C ALA A 118 -9.44 12.58 5.06
N ALA A 119 -8.76 13.31 4.17
CA ALA A 119 -8.83 13.04 2.72
C ALA A 119 -8.29 11.65 2.35
N TRP A 120 -7.27 11.18 3.07
CA TRP A 120 -6.72 9.83 2.90
C TRP A 120 -7.68 8.73 3.40
N LEU A 121 -8.37 9.01 4.51
CA LEU A 121 -9.40 8.14 5.07
C LEU A 121 -10.62 8.03 4.13
N ASP A 122 -11.05 9.14 3.55
CA ASP A 122 -12.14 9.14 2.58
C ASP A 122 -11.76 8.37 1.31
N TYR A 123 -10.52 8.50 0.85
CA TYR A 123 -9.99 7.68 -0.25
C TYR A 123 -10.03 6.17 0.06
N HIS A 124 -9.65 5.76 1.28
CA HIS A 124 -9.77 4.36 1.71
C HIS A 124 -11.22 3.90 1.77
N ARG A 125 -12.12 4.73 2.32
CA ARG A 125 -13.57 4.44 2.40
C ARG A 125 -14.18 4.26 1.01
N GLU A 126 -13.83 5.12 0.06
CA GLU A 126 -14.25 5.02 -1.34
C GLU A 126 -13.84 3.67 -1.95
N LEU A 127 -12.55 3.32 -1.86
CA LEU A 127 -12.02 2.07 -2.40
C LEU A 127 -12.66 0.83 -1.76
N LEU A 128 -12.86 0.85 -0.44
CA LEU A 128 -13.54 -0.25 0.27
C LEU A 128 -15.01 -0.35 -0.10
N ALA A 129 -15.70 0.79 -0.33
CA ALA A 129 -17.07 0.80 -0.81
C ALA A 129 -17.18 0.21 -2.23
N ILE A 130 -16.27 0.58 -3.13
CA ILE A 130 -16.16 -0.02 -4.47
C ILE A 130 -15.86 -1.53 -4.35
N ARG A 131 -14.89 -1.94 -3.53
CA ARG A 131 -14.58 -3.35 -3.31
C ARG A 131 -15.81 -4.13 -2.88
N ARG A 132 -16.55 -3.61 -1.89
CA ARG A 132 -17.75 -4.27 -1.35
C ARG A 132 -18.85 -4.41 -2.40
N ARG A 133 -19.08 -3.35 -3.18
CA ARG A 133 -20.17 -3.30 -4.16
C ARG A 133 -19.85 -4.09 -5.43
N GLU A 134 -18.61 -4.02 -5.91
CA GLU A 134 -18.25 -4.44 -7.27
C GLU A 134 -17.33 -5.68 -7.28
N VAL A 135 -16.34 -5.75 -6.38
CA VAL A 135 -15.32 -6.82 -6.40
C VAL A 135 -15.77 -8.04 -5.62
N MET A 136 -16.34 -7.85 -4.43
CA MET A 136 -16.79 -8.95 -3.56
C MET A 136 -17.80 -9.90 -4.23
N PRO A 137 -18.80 -9.42 -5.00
CA PRO A 137 -19.72 -10.31 -5.72
C PRO A 137 -19.06 -11.19 -6.79
N LEU A 138 -17.88 -10.79 -7.30
CA LEU A 138 -17.13 -11.55 -8.29
C LEU A 138 -16.33 -12.69 -7.67
N LEU A 139 -15.93 -12.58 -6.40
CA LEU A 139 -15.01 -13.54 -5.76
C LEU A 139 -15.48 -15.00 -5.82
N PRO A 140 -16.78 -15.32 -5.56
CA PRO A 140 -17.26 -16.71 -5.68
C PRO A 140 -17.26 -17.25 -7.12
N ARG A 141 -17.15 -16.37 -8.12
CA ARG A 141 -17.19 -16.68 -9.55
C ARG A 141 -15.82 -16.66 -10.23
N LEU A 142 -14.76 -16.40 -9.47
CA LEU A 142 -13.40 -16.39 -9.97
C LEU A 142 -12.77 -17.78 -9.85
N PRO A 143 -12.55 -18.50 -10.96
CA PRO A 143 -11.84 -19.76 -10.89
C PRO A 143 -10.36 -19.54 -10.51
N GLY A 144 -9.74 -20.57 -9.93
CA GLY A 144 -8.30 -20.57 -9.70
C GLY A 144 -7.53 -20.38 -11.01
N GLY A 145 -6.53 -19.49 -11.03
CA GLY A 145 -5.74 -19.22 -12.24
C GLY A 145 -6.44 -18.37 -13.31
N ALA A 146 -7.57 -17.72 -13.00
CA ALA A 146 -8.33 -16.90 -13.96
C ALA A 146 -7.70 -15.53 -14.29
N ALA A 147 -6.50 -15.26 -13.78
CA ALA A 147 -5.79 -14.00 -13.98
C ALA A 147 -4.88 -14.09 -15.21
N GLN A 148 -5.02 -13.13 -16.12
CA GLN A 148 -4.10 -12.91 -17.23
C GLN A 148 -3.40 -11.58 -17.01
N ALA A 149 -2.09 -11.54 -17.22
CA ALA A 149 -1.28 -10.34 -17.03
C ALA A 149 -0.43 -10.08 -18.27
N ASP A 150 -0.47 -8.85 -18.75
CA ASP A 150 0.24 -8.40 -19.94
C ASP A 150 1.07 -7.16 -19.62
N LEU A 151 2.38 -7.25 -19.80
CA LEU A 151 3.26 -6.07 -19.79
C LEU A 151 3.30 -5.49 -21.20
N PHE A 152 2.98 -4.21 -21.32
CA PHE A 152 3.02 -3.49 -22.60
C PHE A 152 4.03 -2.34 -22.60
N ALA A 153 4.66 -2.07 -21.45
CA ALA A 153 5.87 -1.26 -21.31
C ALA A 153 6.64 -1.68 -20.04
N ASP A 154 7.88 -1.21 -19.86
CA ASP A 154 8.74 -1.57 -18.70
C ASP A 154 8.11 -1.27 -17.34
N THR A 155 7.22 -0.29 -17.29
CA THR A 155 6.56 0.18 -16.07
C THR A 155 5.04 0.10 -16.13
N ALA A 156 4.48 -0.49 -17.20
CA ALA A 156 3.05 -0.50 -17.44
C ALA A 156 2.52 -1.88 -17.82
N PHE A 157 1.42 -2.25 -17.18
CA PHE A 157 0.85 -3.58 -17.28
C PHE A 157 -0.68 -3.54 -17.13
N ALA A 158 -1.32 -4.57 -17.66
CA ALA A 158 -2.73 -4.86 -17.45
C ALA A 158 -2.88 -6.21 -16.77
N VAL A 159 -3.88 -6.35 -15.90
CA VAL A 159 -4.28 -7.63 -15.32
C VAL A 159 -5.78 -7.79 -15.46
N ALA A 160 -6.23 -8.90 -16.04
CA ALA A 160 -7.65 -9.21 -16.21
C ALA A 160 -8.00 -10.49 -15.45
N TRP A 161 -9.06 -10.44 -14.65
CA TRP A 161 -9.65 -11.58 -13.96
C TRP A 161 -11.00 -11.89 -14.60
N SER A 162 -11.09 -13.05 -15.25
CA SER A 162 -12.32 -13.48 -15.95
C SER A 162 -13.14 -14.41 -15.05
N CYS A 163 -14.40 -14.06 -14.82
CA CYS A 163 -15.34 -14.87 -14.04
C CYS A 163 -16.00 -15.94 -14.90
N ASP A 164 -16.50 -17.00 -14.27
CA ASP A 164 -17.20 -18.11 -14.94
C ASP A 164 -18.49 -17.70 -15.69
N ASN A 165 -19.10 -16.60 -15.28
CA ASN A 165 -20.29 -16.01 -15.88
C ASN A 165 -19.97 -15.01 -17.01
N GLY A 166 -18.71 -14.87 -17.41
CA GLY A 166 -18.29 -13.93 -18.45
C GLY A 166 -18.06 -12.49 -17.97
N ALA A 167 -18.30 -12.17 -16.69
CA ALA A 167 -17.88 -10.88 -16.13
C ALA A 167 -16.34 -10.80 -16.09
N ARG A 168 -15.77 -9.60 -16.24
CA ARG A 168 -14.32 -9.40 -16.24
C ARG A 168 -13.93 -8.14 -15.49
N LEU A 169 -13.08 -8.30 -14.48
CA LEU A 169 -12.43 -7.21 -13.76
C LEU A 169 -11.06 -6.95 -14.39
N THR A 170 -10.75 -5.70 -14.73
CA THR A 170 -9.48 -5.34 -15.38
C THR A 170 -8.79 -4.20 -14.65
N LEU A 171 -7.53 -4.41 -14.28
CA LEU A 171 -6.59 -3.39 -13.83
C LEU A 171 -5.73 -2.97 -15.03
N VAL A 172 -5.52 -1.67 -15.20
CA VAL A 172 -4.50 -1.11 -16.11
C VAL A 172 -3.68 -0.10 -15.31
N ALA A 173 -2.36 -0.27 -15.28
CA ALA A 173 -1.47 0.55 -14.46
C ALA A 173 -0.24 1.02 -15.24
N ASN A 174 0.22 2.23 -14.93
CA ASN A 174 1.53 2.75 -15.23
C ASN A 174 2.18 3.21 -13.93
N LEU A 175 3.24 2.51 -13.50
CA LEU A 175 3.98 2.79 -12.27
C LEU A 175 5.35 3.43 -12.56
N GLY A 176 5.48 4.06 -13.74
CA GLY A 176 6.67 4.79 -14.15
C GLY A 176 6.50 6.29 -14.11
N GLU A 177 7.60 7.00 -14.40
CA GLU A 177 7.65 8.46 -14.45
C GLU A 177 7.32 9.03 -15.85
N GLY A 178 7.16 8.17 -16.86
CA GLY A 178 6.85 8.55 -18.23
C GLY A 178 5.40 8.21 -18.61
N THR A 179 4.82 8.99 -19.53
CA THR A 179 3.52 8.66 -20.14
C THR A 179 3.66 7.51 -21.12
N VAL A 180 2.72 6.56 -21.09
CA VAL A 180 2.68 5.42 -22.02
C VAL A 180 1.35 5.35 -22.76
N ALA A 181 1.30 4.63 -23.88
CA ALA A 181 0.04 4.34 -24.55
C ALA A 181 -0.81 3.38 -23.70
N ALA A 182 -2.11 3.65 -23.57
CA ALA A 182 -3.04 2.78 -22.86
C ALA A 182 -3.58 1.71 -23.82
N PRO A 183 -3.67 0.43 -23.39
CA PRO A 183 -4.32 -0.61 -24.18
C PRO A 183 -5.83 -0.34 -24.27
N PRO A 184 -6.49 -0.69 -25.40
CA PRO A 184 -7.94 -0.70 -25.48
C PRO A 184 -8.52 -1.57 -24.35
N THR A 185 -9.41 -0.98 -23.55
CA THR A 185 -10.00 -1.65 -22.39
C THR A 185 -11.52 -1.52 -22.44
N SER A 186 -12.22 -2.63 -22.22
CA SER A 186 -13.68 -2.70 -22.20
C SER A 186 -14.24 -2.65 -20.78
N GLY A 187 -15.52 -2.30 -20.66
CA GLY A 187 -16.24 -2.22 -19.38
C GLY A 187 -16.38 -0.81 -18.83
N ARG A 188 -17.18 -0.67 -17.77
CA ARG A 188 -17.35 0.58 -17.04
C ARG A 188 -16.14 0.83 -16.14
N LEU A 189 -15.73 2.09 -16.05
CA LEU A 189 -14.67 2.50 -15.12
C LEU A 189 -15.21 2.43 -13.68
N LEU A 190 -14.51 1.70 -12.81
CA LEU A 190 -14.78 1.64 -11.38
C LEU A 190 -14.02 2.72 -10.61
N HIS A 191 -12.75 2.91 -10.95
CA HIS A 191 -11.84 3.81 -10.24
C HIS A 191 -10.69 4.26 -11.14
N ALA A 192 -10.19 5.49 -10.94
CA ALA A 192 -8.99 6.00 -11.61
C ALA A 192 -8.13 6.85 -10.66
N VAL A 193 -6.81 6.74 -10.81
CA VAL A 193 -5.80 7.54 -10.12
C VAL A 193 -4.77 7.99 -11.17
N PRO A 194 -4.41 9.28 -11.25
CA PRO A 194 -5.11 10.42 -10.66
C PRO A 194 -6.55 10.57 -11.18
N GLY A 195 -7.41 11.22 -10.41
CA GLY A 195 -8.85 11.31 -10.68
C GLY A 195 -9.18 12.39 -11.70
N GLU A 196 -9.39 11.99 -12.96
CA GLU A 196 -10.27 12.58 -13.98
C GLU A 196 -9.99 11.88 -15.32
N ARG A 197 -11.03 11.70 -16.15
CA ARG A 197 -10.90 11.02 -17.45
C ARG A 197 -11.36 11.96 -18.57
N THR A 198 -10.42 12.36 -19.42
CA THR A 198 -10.67 12.99 -20.73
C THR A 198 -10.46 11.96 -21.85
N GLU A 199 -10.98 12.20 -23.06
CA GLU A 199 -10.71 11.33 -24.22
C GLU A 199 -9.22 11.15 -24.50
N LYS A 200 -8.40 12.19 -24.30
CA LYS A 200 -6.94 12.12 -24.38
C LYS A 200 -6.35 11.15 -23.36
N THR A 201 -6.82 11.21 -22.11
CA THR A 201 -6.39 10.27 -21.08
C THR A 201 -6.89 8.85 -21.35
N ASN A 202 -7.83 8.59 -22.27
CA ASN A 202 -8.19 7.20 -22.61
C ASN A 202 -7.15 6.50 -23.45
N ALA A 203 -6.43 7.26 -24.29
CA ALA A 203 -5.41 6.73 -25.18
C ALA A 203 -4.04 6.60 -24.49
N THR A 204 -3.84 7.23 -23.33
CA THR A 204 -2.56 7.25 -22.61
C THR A 204 -2.73 6.98 -21.11
N LEU A 205 -1.68 6.48 -20.48
CA LEU A 205 -1.55 6.39 -19.03
C LEU A 205 -0.47 7.37 -18.60
N GLU A 206 -0.85 8.33 -17.77
CA GLU A 206 0.06 9.30 -17.17
C GLU A 206 1.02 8.61 -16.19
N PRO A 207 2.14 9.26 -15.82
CA PRO A 207 3.02 8.78 -14.77
C PRO A 207 2.25 8.46 -13.49
N TRP A 208 2.55 7.33 -12.86
CA TRP A 208 1.88 6.89 -11.64
C TRP A 208 0.35 6.93 -11.74
N SER A 209 -0.20 6.13 -12.66
CA SER A 209 -1.64 6.03 -12.86
C SER A 209 -2.17 4.59 -12.80
N VAL A 210 -3.40 4.45 -12.32
CA VAL A 210 -4.11 3.17 -12.16
C VAL A 210 -5.55 3.37 -12.58
N ARG A 211 -6.10 2.41 -13.34
CA ARG A 211 -7.50 2.38 -13.74
C ARG A 211 -8.07 0.99 -13.53
N TRP A 212 -9.26 0.94 -12.95
CA TRP A 212 -10.02 -0.28 -12.75
C TRP A 212 -11.29 -0.25 -13.59
N TYR A 213 -11.54 -1.34 -14.31
CA TYR A 213 -12.72 -1.51 -15.15
C TYR A 213 -13.45 -2.79 -14.78
N LEU A 214 -14.76 -2.77 -14.93
CA LEU A 214 -15.60 -3.95 -14.82
C LEU A 214 -16.46 -4.09 -16.07
N GLN A 215 -16.33 -5.22 -16.74
CA GLN A 215 -17.26 -5.66 -17.75
C GLN A 215 -18.25 -6.62 -17.09
N ASP A 216 -19.52 -6.24 -17.07
CA ASP A 216 -20.58 -7.10 -16.55
C ASP A 216 -20.81 -8.32 -17.47
N ALA A 217 -21.40 -9.38 -16.93
CA ALA A 217 -21.78 -10.53 -17.73
C ALA A 217 -22.80 -10.13 -18.80
N ALA A 218 -22.66 -10.72 -19.99
CA ALA A 218 -23.65 -10.61 -21.07
C ALA A 218 -24.95 -11.33 -20.72
#